data_AF-A0A0N9HYY5-F1
#
_entry.id   AF-A0A0N9HYY5-F1
#
_cell.length_a   1.000
_cell.length_b   1.000
_cell.length_c   1.000
_cell.angle_alpha   90.00
_cell.angle_beta   90.00
_cell.angle_gamma   90.00
#
_symmetry.space_group_name_H-M   'P 1'
#
loop_
_entity.id
_entity.type
_entity.pdbx_description
1 polymer ?
#
loop_
_entity_poly.entity_id
_entity_poly.type
_entity_poly.pdbx_seq_one_letter_code
_entity_poly.pdbx_strand_id
1 'polypeptide(L)'
;MPIIVLLVTLGLLCRSAHLSAALALATALVAAIVVYAMPVGLAFDSAAMGVAFGLCNVVWIACHAVYFHDVTVATGRFDAVKSVLAGFSPDRRLQALLIAFAFGALLEGIAGGGSPIAITGAMMFALGFPPVKAIVLALLANTAPVAFDGLGNPLIILGRLTGPGAQLDDPGALITVRWVT
;
A
#
# COMPACT_ATOMS: atom_id res chain seq x y z
N MET A 1 -1.58 -6.22 -21.10
CA MET A 1 -0.76 -5.25 -21.86
C MET A 1 -0.36 -4.02 -21.02
N PRO A 2 -1.28 -3.19 -20.49
CA PRO A 2 -0.90 -1.93 -19.82
C PRO A 2 -0.08 -2.14 -18.53
N ILE A 3 -0.36 -3.20 -17.77
CA ILE A 3 0.43 -3.57 -16.57
C ILE A 3 1.89 -3.89 -16.93
N ILE A 4 2.12 -4.60 -18.04
CA ILE A 4 3.47 -4.94 -18.48
C ILE A 4 4.24 -3.66 -18.84
N VAL A 5 3.59 -2.75 -19.57
CA VAL A 5 4.18 -1.45 -19.94
C VAL A 5 4.56 -0.67 -18.69
N LEU A 6 3.67 -0.61 -17.70
CA LEU A 6 3.93 0.05 -16.42
C LEU A 6 5.15 -0.56 -15.70
N LEU A 7 5.17 -1.88 -15.51
CA LEU A 7 6.22 -2.58 -14.77
C LEU A 7 7.57 -2.51 -15.48
N VAL A 8 7.59 -2.62 -16.81
CA VAL A 8 8.82 -2.53 -17.60
C VAL A 8 9.37 -1.11 -17.57
N THR A 9 8.53 -0.10 -17.78
CA THR A 9 8.97 1.31 -17.80
C THR A 9 9.46 1.79 -16.44
N LEU A 10 8.80 1.37 -15.36
CA LEU A 10 9.17 1.72 -13.99
C LEU A 10 10.35 0.88 -13.47
N GLY A 11 10.32 -0.43 -13.66
CA GLY A 11 11.30 -1.35 -13.08
C GLY A 11 12.58 -1.52 -13.90
N LEU A 12 12.46 -1.75 -15.21
CA LEU A 12 13.61 -2.02 -16.09
C LEU A 12 14.21 -0.75 -16.68
N LEU A 13 13.36 0.19 -17.12
CA LEU A 13 13.82 1.46 -17.71
C LEU A 13 14.02 2.56 -16.67
N CYS A 14 13.68 2.31 -15.40
CA CYS A 14 13.80 3.24 -14.27
C CYS A 14 13.30 4.66 -14.59
N ARG A 15 12.19 4.77 -15.33
CA ARG A 15 11.58 6.07 -15.66
C ARG A 15 10.76 6.60 -14.49
N SER A 16 10.52 7.89 -14.50
CA SER A 16 9.71 8.54 -13.48
C SER A 16 8.29 7.94 -13.43
N ALA A 17 7.74 7.82 -12.22
CA ALA A 17 6.43 7.21 -12.00
C ALA A 17 5.31 7.87 -12.83
N HIS A 18 5.36 9.19 -13.00
CA HIS A 18 4.37 9.92 -13.80
C HIS A 18 4.44 9.56 -15.29
N LEU A 19 5.64 9.35 -15.86
CA LEU A 19 5.79 8.93 -17.25
C LEU A 19 5.32 7.49 -17.44
N SER A 20 5.71 6.59 -16.54
CA SER A 20 5.29 5.19 -16.59
C SER A 20 3.77 5.05 -16.49
N ALA A 21 3.12 5.82 -15.61
CA ALA A 21 1.66 5.87 -15.49
C ALA A 21 0.99 6.43 -16.76
N ALA A 22 1.52 7.50 -17.35
CA ALA A 22 0.99 8.07 -18.60
C ALA A 22 1.08 7.08 -19.77
N LEU A 23 2.20 6.36 -19.90
CA LEU A 23 2.37 5.33 -20.91
C LEU A 23 1.43 4.13 -20.69
N ALA A 24 1.23 3.72 -19.43
CA ALA A 24 0.27 2.68 -19.09
C ALA A 24 -1.17 3.10 -19.42
N LEU A 25 -1.54 4.35 -19.15
CA LEU A 25 -2.85 4.90 -19.51
C LEU A 25 -3.05 4.96 -21.03
N ALA A 26 -2.05 5.45 -21.77
CA ALA A 26 -2.11 5.50 -23.23
C ALA A 26 -2.29 4.10 -23.84
N THR A 27 -1.53 3.11 -23.34
CA THR A 27 -1.66 1.74 -23.82
C THR A 27 -2.97 1.07 -23.41
N ALA A 28 -3.53 1.43 -22.25
CA ALA A 28 -4.88 1.00 -21.85
C ALA A 28 -5.97 1.59 -22.76
N LEU A 29 -5.89 2.88 -23.09
CA LEU A 29 -6.84 3.54 -24.00
C LEU A 29 -6.79 2.94 -25.40
N VAL A 30 -5.59 2.72 -25.95
CA VAL A 30 -5.42 2.07 -27.26
C VAL A 30 -6.01 0.66 -27.24
N ALA A 31 -5.76 -0.12 -26.20
CA ALA A 31 -6.34 -1.46 -26.08
C ALA A 31 -7.88 -1.41 -25.98
N ALA A 32 -8.45 -0.52 -25.17
CA ALA A 32 -9.90 -0.38 -25.01
C ALA A 32 -10.60 -0.02 -26.34
N ILE A 33 -10.04 0.91 -27.10
CA ILE A 33 -10.64 1.39 -28.36
C ILE A 33 -10.41 0.39 -29.49
N VAL A 34 -9.17 -0.12 -29.66
CA VAL A 34 -8.80 -0.92 -30.83
C VAL A 34 -9.13 -2.41 -30.64
N VAL A 35 -8.90 -2.97 -29.45
CA VAL A 35 -9.08 -4.41 -29.19
C VAL A 35 -10.50 -4.71 -28.72
N TYR A 36 -11.05 -3.87 -27.83
CA TYR A 36 -12.38 -4.08 -27.27
C TYR A 36 -13.49 -3.27 -27.97
N ALA A 37 -13.15 -2.53 -29.03
CA ALA A 37 -14.09 -1.71 -29.82
C ALA A 37 -14.96 -0.77 -28.97
N MET A 38 -14.42 -0.28 -27.85
CA MET A 38 -15.15 0.60 -26.95
C MET A 38 -15.36 1.98 -27.60
N PRO A 39 -16.58 2.58 -27.52
CA PRO A 39 -16.81 3.93 -28.01
C PRO A 39 -15.84 4.94 -27.38
N VAL A 40 -15.23 5.78 -28.20
CA VAL A 40 -14.15 6.70 -27.78
C VAL A 40 -14.59 7.61 -26.62
N GLY A 41 -15.83 8.11 -26.65
CA GLY A 41 -16.37 8.93 -25.56
C GLY A 41 -16.37 8.20 -24.23
N LEU A 42 -16.90 6.97 -24.18
CA LEU A 42 -16.91 6.15 -22.98
C LEU A 42 -15.50 5.79 -22.50
N ALA A 43 -14.55 5.59 -23.42
CA ALA A 43 -13.16 5.31 -23.07
C ALA A 43 -12.53 6.49 -22.32
N PHE A 44 -12.71 7.72 -22.82
CA PHE A 44 -12.23 8.92 -22.14
C PHE A 44 -12.99 9.22 -20.84
N ASP A 45 -14.30 9.00 -20.80
CA ASP A 45 -15.09 9.16 -19.56
C ASP A 45 -14.60 8.21 -18.46
N SER A 46 -14.29 6.96 -18.82
CA SER A 46 -13.74 5.98 -17.88
C SER A 46 -12.34 6.38 -17.37
N ALA A 47 -11.50 6.92 -18.25
CA ALA A 47 -10.20 7.45 -17.87
C ALA A 47 -10.33 8.68 -16.95
N ALA A 48 -11.25 9.59 -17.26
CA ALA A 48 -11.52 10.77 -16.45
C ALA A 48 -12.05 10.37 -15.06
N MET A 49 -12.93 9.39 -14.98
CA MET A 49 -13.40 8.82 -13.72
C MET A 49 -12.25 8.24 -12.90
N GLY A 50 -11.32 7.50 -13.54
CA GLY A 50 -10.12 6.98 -12.88
C GLY A 50 -9.21 8.08 -12.34
N VAL A 51 -9.00 9.15 -13.12
CA VAL A 51 -8.22 10.33 -12.68
C VAL A 51 -8.89 11.03 -11.50
N ALA A 52 -10.21 11.27 -11.57
CA ALA A 52 -10.96 11.88 -10.49
C ALA A 52 -10.91 11.03 -9.22
N PHE A 53 -11.06 9.72 -9.33
CA PHE A 53 -10.93 8.80 -8.19
C PHE A 53 -9.52 8.86 -7.58
N GLY A 54 -8.48 8.83 -8.39
CA GLY A 54 -7.09 8.92 -7.92
C GLY A 54 -6.81 10.25 -7.21
N LEU A 55 -7.26 11.38 -7.76
CA LEU A 55 -7.07 12.69 -7.16
C LEU A 55 -7.88 12.86 -5.86
N CYS A 56 -9.17 12.56 -5.90
CA CYS A 56 -10.07 12.80 -4.78
C CYS A 56 -9.90 11.80 -3.63
N ASN A 57 -9.54 10.54 -3.92
CA ASN A 57 -9.41 9.51 -2.90
C ASN A 57 -7.96 9.36 -2.44
N VAL A 58 -7.03 9.15 -3.37
CA VAL A 58 -5.63 8.82 -3.01
C VAL A 58 -4.84 10.08 -2.66
N VAL A 59 -4.81 11.08 -3.55
CA VAL A 59 -4.01 12.29 -3.35
C VAL A 59 -4.53 13.10 -2.17
N TRP A 60 -5.85 13.24 -2.02
CA TRP A 60 -6.46 13.95 -0.90
C TRP A 60 -6.03 13.38 0.47
N ILE A 61 -6.11 12.06 0.64
CA ILE A 61 -5.71 11.39 1.88
C ILE A 61 -4.20 11.54 2.11
N ALA A 62 -3.38 11.34 1.07
CA ALA A 62 -1.93 11.47 1.19
C ALA A 62 -1.50 12.88 1.59
N CYS A 63 -2.10 13.92 1.00
CA CYS A 63 -1.82 15.31 1.37
C CYS A 63 -2.16 15.60 2.83
N HIS A 64 -3.33 15.15 3.30
CA HIS A 64 -3.75 15.32 4.69
C HIS A 64 -2.86 14.52 5.66
N ALA A 65 -2.44 13.32 5.27
CA ALA A 65 -1.55 12.48 6.05
C ALA A 65 -0.15 13.11 6.21
N VAL A 66 0.43 13.67 5.14
CA VAL A 66 1.71 14.39 5.21
C VAL A 66 1.59 15.61 6.10
N TYR A 67 0.53 16.41 5.94
CA TYR A 67 0.27 17.55 6.81
C TYR A 67 0.18 17.13 8.29
N PHE A 68 -0.57 16.06 8.58
CA PHE A 68 -0.71 15.55 9.94
C PHE A 68 0.61 14.98 10.50
N HIS A 69 1.40 14.31 9.67
CA HIS A 69 2.73 13.84 10.01
C HIS A 69 3.63 15.01 10.41
N ASP A 70 3.66 16.08 9.61
CA ASP A 70 4.50 17.25 9.87
C ASP A 70 4.12 17.94 11.18
N VAL A 71 2.81 18.04 11.48
CA VAL A 71 2.30 18.51 12.78
C VAL A 71 2.73 17.58 13.93
N THR A 72 2.69 16.27 13.71
CA THR A 72 3.07 15.26 14.74
C THR A 72 4.57 15.29 15.04
N VAL A 73 5.40 15.51 14.01
CA VAL A 73 6.86 15.68 14.16
C VAL A 73 7.18 17.00 14.84
N ALA A 74 6.54 18.11 14.43
CA ALA A 74 6.74 19.41 15.06
C ALA A 74 6.36 19.44 16.55
N THR A 75 5.41 18.60 16.96
CA THR A 75 4.96 18.50 18.35
C THR A 75 5.77 17.49 19.20
N GLY A 76 6.79 16.85 18.63
CA GLY A 76 7.68 15.91 19.34
C GLY A 76 7.01 14.59 19.79
N ARG A 77 5.75 14.34 19.44
CA ARG A 77 5.03 13.13 19.85
C ARG A 77 5.56 11.86 19.18
N PHE A 78 6.20 11.98 18.02
CA PHE A 78 6.82 10.85 17.34
C PHE A 78 7.98 10.24 18.15
N ASP A 79 8.74 11.06 18.88
CA ASP A 79 9.82 10.58 19.74
C ASP A 79 9.30 9.82 20.97
N ALA A 80 8.14 10.22 21.50
CA ALA A 80 7.48 9.49 22.59
C ALA A 80 7.09 8.07 22.13
N VAL A 81 6.49 7.93 20.95
CA VAL A 81 6.13 6.61 20.38
C VAL A 81 7.38 5.74 20.19
N LYS A 82 8.48 6.33 19.68
CA LYS A 82 9.75 5.63 19.56
C LYS A 82 10.29 5.15 20.90
N SER A 83 10.24 5.99 21.94
CA SER A 83 10.74 5.62 23.27
C SER A 83 9.94 4.49 23.92
N VAL A 84 8.63 4.44 23.72
CA VAL A 84 7.77 3.37 24.27
C VAL A 84 8.07 2.05 23.58
N LEU A 85 8.15 2.04 22.25
CA LEU A 85 8.46 0.83 21.48
C LEU A 85 9.91 0.37 21.71
N ALA A 86 10.83 1.31 21.94
CA ALA A 86 12.22 1.00 22.23
C ALA A 86 12.42 0.43 23.63
N GLY A 87 11.71 0.96 24.63
CA GLY A 87 11.82 0.56 26.03
C GLY A 87 11.00 -0.67 26.42
N PHE A 88 10.16 -1.19 25.52
CA PHE A 88 9.24 -2.28 25.83
C PHE A 88 9.95 -3.60 26.18
N SER A 89 11.07 -3.92 25.52
CA SER A 89 11.83 -5.14 25.77
C SER A 89 13.33 -4.94 25.61
N PRO A 90 14.15 -5.50 26.51
CA PRO A 90 15.60 -5.52 26.35
C PRO A 90 16.06 -6.52 25.28
N ASP A 91 15.21 -7.48 24.87
CA ASP A 91 15.54 -8.43 23.82
C ASP A 91 15.30 -7.82 22.43
N ARG A 92 16.38 -7.68 21.67
CA ARG A 92 16.37 -7.19 20.28
C ARG A 92 15.46 -7.99 19.34
N ARG A 93 15.20 -9.26 19.62
CA ARG A 93 14.31 -10.11 18.81
C ARG A 93 12.85 -9.72 19.01
N LEU A 94 12.43 -9.58 20.26
CA LEU A 94 11.07 -9.14 20.61
C LEU A 94 10.83 -7.70 20.16
N GLN A 95 11.85 -6.84 20.30
CA GLN A 95 11.81 -5.48 19.81
C GLN A 95 11.63 -5.42 18.29
N ALA A 96 12.37 -6.24 17.53
CA ALA A 96 12.21 -6.34 16.08
C ALA A 96 10.82 -6.86 15.70
N LEU A 97 10.28 -7.86 16.40
CA LEU A 97 8.93 -8.36 16.15
C LEU A 97 7.87 -7.28 16.43
N LEU A 98 8.00 -6.57 17.55
CA LEU A 98 7.05 -5.52 17.92
C LEU A 98 7.05 -4.38 16.89
N ILE A 99 8.22 -3.95 16.43
CA ILE A 99 8.36 -2.82 15.51
C ILE A 99 8.06 -3.24 14.06
N ALA A 100 8.79 -4.24 13.54
CA ALA A 100 8.71 -4.63 12.14
C ALA A 100 7.37 -5.32 11.81
N PHE A 101 6.84 -6.12 12.73
CA PHE A 101 5.59 -6.86 12.48
C PHE A 101 4.37 -6.14 13.06
N ALA A 102 4.27 -5.98 14.39
CA ALA A 102 3.02 -5.48 14.99
C ALA A 102 2.74 -4.01 14.65
N PHE A 103 3.72 -3.13 14.87
CA PHE A 103 3.58 -1.72 14.54
C PHE A 103 3.57 -1.50 13.02
N GLY A 104 4.38 -2.23 12.27
CA GLY A 104 4.33 -2.24 10.80
C GLY A 104 2.95 -2.60 10.26
N ALA A 105 2.33 -3.66 10.78
CA ALA A 105 0.99 -4.09 10.37
C ALA A 105 -0.09 -3.04 10.67
N LEU A 106 0.00 -2.37 11.83
CA LEU A 106 -0.88 -1.25 12.16
C LEU A 106 -0.74 -0.12 11.13
N LEU A 107 0.49 0.25 10.78
CA LEU A 107 0.76 1.27 9.79
C LEU A 107 0.29 0.86 8.39
N GLU A 108 0.40 -0.42 8.01
CA GLU A 108 -0.06 -0.92 6.70
C GLU A 108 -1.58 -0.79 6.58
N GLY A 109 -2.32 -1.11 7.64
CA GLY A 109 -3.78 -0.96 7.65
C GLY A 109 -4.24 0.50 7.53
N ILE A 110 -3.48 1.46 8.07
CA ILE A 110 -3.85 2.88 8.09
C ILE A 110 -3.34 3.63 6.86
N ALA A 111 -2.09 3.41 6.46
CA ALA A 111 -1.38 4.18 5.44
C ALA A 111 -1.21 3.40 4.12
N GLY A 112 -0.84 2.13 4.22
CA GLY A 112 -0.56 1.28 3.06
C GLY A 112 0.60 1.73 2.17
N GLY A 113 0.70 1.10 0.99
CA GLY A 113 1.52 1.53 -0.13
C GLY A 113 3.04 1.45 0.12
N GLY A 114 3.50 0.63 1.08
CA GLY A 114 4.91 0.47 1.40
C GLY A 114 5.49 1.51 2.38
N SER A 115 4.67 2.47 2.82
CA SER A 115 5.02 3.43 3.87
C SER A 115 5.49 2.75 5.18
N PRO A 116 4.89 1.62 5.63
CA PRO A 116 5.32 0.97 6.87
C PRO A 116 6.73 0.41 6.82
N ILE A 117 7.15 -0.12 5.67
CA ILE A 117 8.49 -0.68 5.49
C ILE A 117 9.53 0.43 5.66
N ALA A 118 9.26 1.62 5.10
CA ALA A 118 10.14 2.78 5.24
C ALA A 118 10.22 3.26 6.70
N ILE A 119 9.08 3.42 7.38
CA ILE A 119 9.02 3.93 8.76
C ILE A 119 9.66 2.94 9.74
N THR A 120 9.25 1.67 9.71
CA THR A 120 9.76 0.64 10.64
C THR A 120 11.23 0.33 10.39
N GLY A 121 11.67 0.32 9.13
CA GLY A 121 13.08 0.16 8.76
C GLY A 121 13.96 1.30 9.29
N ALA A 122 13.54 2.56 9.08
CA ALA A 122 14.24 3.73 9.60
C ALA A 122 14.28 3.74 11.14
N MET A 123 13.18 3.34 11.79
CA MET A 123 13.10 3.26 13.24
C MET A 123 14.01 2.19 13.82
N MET A 124 14.05 0.98 13.24
CA MET A 124 14.99 -0.06 13.67
C MET A 124 16.45 0.36 13.44
N PHE A 125 16.75 1.03 12.32
CA PHE A 125 18.07 1.60 12.09
C PHE A 125 18.46 2.61 13.18
N ALA A 126 17.54 3.51 13.55
CA ALA A 126 17.76 4.47 14.64
C ALA A 126 17.98 3.82 16.01
N LEU A 127 17.47 2.60 16.22
CA LEU A 127 17.66 1.79 17.43
C LEU A 127 18.95 0.95 17.42
N GLY A 128 19.80 1.13 16.39
CA GLY A 128 21.11 0.48 16.29
C GLY A 128 21.07 -0.93 15.70
N PHE A 129 20.03 -1.27 14.94
CA PHE A 129 20.06 -2.45 14.08
C PHE A 129 20.92 -2.19 12.83
N PRO A 130 21.64 -3.19 12.31
CA PRO A 130 22.35 -3.04 11.04
C PRO A 130 21.37 -2.65 9.92
N PRO A 131 21.65 -1.61 9.12
CA PRO A 131 20.68 -1.04 8.18
C PRO A 131 20.09 -2.06 7.20
N VAL A 132 20.92 -2.93 6.62
CA VAL A 132 20.45 -4.00 5.73
C VAL A 132 19.52 -4.97 6.47
N LYS A 133 19.88 -5.35 7.70
CA LYS A 133 19.08 -6.28 8.50
C LYS A 133 17.73 -5.67 8.90
N ALA A 134 17.71 -4.38 9.24
CA ALA A 134 16.49 -3.65 9.55
C ALA A 134 15.52 -3.65 8.35
N ILE A 135 16.01 -3.31 7.15
CA ILE A 135 15.18 -3.29 5.94
C ILE A 135 14.68 -4.70 5.59
N VAL A 136 15.54 -5.71 5.65
CA VAL A 136 15.15 -7.11 5.38
C VAL A 136 14.10 -7.60 6.38
N LEU A 137 14.25 -7.30 7.67
CA LEU A 137 13.26 -7.64 8.70
C LEU A 137 11.93 -6.93 8.46
N ALA A 138 11.96 -5.64 8.12
CA ALA A 138 10.75 -4.88 7.80
C ALA A 138 10.02 -5.45 6.58
N LEU A 139 10.77 -5.77 5.50
CA LEU A 139 10.22 -6.38 4.29
C LEU A 139 9.59 -7.75 4.56
N LEU A 140 10.32 -8.62 5.27
CA LEU A 140 9.82 -9.95 5.62
C LEU A 140 8.55 -9.87 6.48
N ALA A 141 8.59 -9.04 7.52
CA ALA A 141 7.47 -8.88 8.44
C ALA A 141 6.22 -8.30 7.76
N ASN A 142 6.38 -7.44 6.74
CA ASN A 142 5.27 -6.85 6.01
C ASN A 142 4.56 -7.83 5.04
N THR A 143 5.06 -9.06 4.86
CA THR A 143 4.48 -10.02 3.91
C THR A 143 3.06 -10.45 4.28
N ALA A 144 2.74 -10.62 5.57
CA ALA A 144 1.39 -10.97 6.00
C ALA A 144 0.44 -9.76 6.09
N PRO A 145 0.86 -8.60 6.62
CA PRO A 145 0.01 -7.42 6.72
C PRO A 145 -0.39 -6.79 5.39
N VAL A 146 0.39 -6.94 4.31
CA VAL A 146 0.12 -6.29 3.01
C VAL A 146 -1.25 -6.63 2.41
N ALA A 147 -1.84 -7.77 2.78
CA ALA A 147 -3.20 -8.12 2.35
C ALA A 147 -4.26 -7.15 2.92
N PHE A 148 -3.96 -6.49 4.04
CA PHE A 148 -4.83 -5.55 4.76
C PHE A 148 -4.56 -4.08 4.41
N ASP A 149 -3.74 -3.83 3.39
CA ASP A 149 -3.41 -2.49 2.89
C ASP A 149 -4.66 -1.62 2.66
N GLY A 150 -4.57 -0.34 3.05
CA GLY A 150 -5.62 0.64 2.78
C GLY A 150 -6.99 0.18 3.27
N LEU A 151 -7.07 -0.21 4.55
CA LEU A 151 -8.28 -0.76 5.19
C LEU A 151 -8.81 -2.06 4.55
N GLY A 152 -7.90 -2.92 4.08
CA GLY A 152 -8.26 -4.20 3.46
C GLY A 152 -8.79 -4.09 2.05
N ASN A 153 -8.48 -3.00 1.34
CA ASN A 153 -8.86 -2.81 -0.06
C ASN A 153 -8.51 -4.02 -0.95
N PRO A 154 -7.31 -4.63 -0.88
CA PRO A 154 -6.99 -5.80 -1.68
C PRO A 154 -7.97 -6.97 -1.46
N LEU A 155 -8.36 -7.22 -0.20
CA LEU A 155 -9.32 -8.27 0.15
C LEU A 155 -10.74 -7.94 -0.29
N ILE A 156 -11.18 -6.69 -0.10
CA ILE A 156 -12.51 -6.22 -0.52
C ILE A 156 -12.65 -6.34 -2.04
N ILE A 157 -11.64 -5.89 -2.80
CA ILE A 157 -11.65 -5.97 -4.26
C ILE A 157 -11.60 -7.42 -4.73
N LEU A 158 -10.76 -8.26 -4.13
CA LEU A 158 -10.70 -9.68 -4.46
C LEU A 158 -12.06 -10.36 -4.22
N GLY A 159 -12.68 -10.14 -3.06
CA GLY A 159 -13.99 -10.68 -2.71
C GLY A 159 -15.08 -10.30 -3.72
N ARG A 160 -15.07 -9.05 -4.21
CA ARG A 160 -16.00 -8.58 -5.27
C ARG A 160 -15.79 -9.28 -6.62
N LEU A 161 -14.55 -9.63 -6.95
CA LEU A 161 -14.20 -10.26 -8.24
C LEU A 161 -14.42 -11.77 -8.23
N THR A 162 -14.31 -12.44 -7.07
CA THR A 162 -14.39 -13.90 -6.96
C THR A 162 -15.77 -14.44 -6.57
N GLY A 163 -16.78 -13.61 -6.27
CA GLY A 163 -18.09 -14.12 -5.82
C GLY A 163 -19.32 -13.25 -6.14
N PRO A 164 -20.34 -13.80 -6.81
CA PRO A 164 -21.71 -13.26 -6.83
C PRO A 164 -22.55 -13.60 -5.58
N GLY A 165 -22.01 -14.29 -4.58
CA GLY A 165 -22.78 -14.84 -3.44
C GLY A 165 -22.18 -14.63 -2.04
N ALA A 166 -21.04 -13.95 -1.92
CA ALA A 166 -20.48 -13.57 -0.62
C ALA A 166 -20.89 -12.14 -0.32
N GLN A 167 -22.16 -11.95 0.05
CA GLN A 167 -22.66 -10.69 0.58
C GLN A 167 -21.87 -10.36 1.86
N LEU A 168 -21.04 -9.31 1.81
CA LEU A 168 -20.14 -8.88 2.90
C LEU A 168 -20.88 -8.19 4.07
N ASP A 169 -22.19 -8.43 4.22
CA ASP A 169 -22.97 -7.93 5.37
C ASP A 169 -22.74 -8.78 6.62
N ASP A 170 -22.07 -9.93 6.49
CA ASP A 170 -21.77 -10.85 7.59
C ASP A 170 -20.28 -10.75 8.00
N PRO A 171 -19.95 -10.25 9.21
CA PRO A 171 -18.56 -10.08 9.68
C PRO A 171 -17.74 -11.38 9.70
N GLY A 172 -18.39 -12.55 9.67
CA GLY A 172 -17.76 -13.86 9.64
C GLY A 172 -17.21 -14.28 8.26
N ALA A 173 -17.62 -13.62 7.18
CA ALA A 173 -17.20 -13.98 5.82
C ALA A 173 -15.75 -13.58 5.49
N LEU A 174 -15.16 -12.65 6.26
CA LEU A 174 -13.77 -12.22 6.09
C LEU A 174 -12.73 -13.30 6.48
N ILE A 175 -13.15 -14.34 7.20
CA ILE A 175 -12.27 -15.41 7.70
C ILE A 175 -12.42 -16.71 6.87
N THR A 176 -13.52 -16.85 6.11
CA THR A 176 -13.81 -18.06 5.32
C THR A 176 -13.38 -17.94 3.86
N VAL A 177 -12.16 -17.46 3.62
CA VAL A 177 -11.46 -17.86 2.38
C VAL A 177 -11.11 -19.34 2.56
N ARG A 178 -12.00 -20.20 2.06
CA ARG A 178 -11.85 -21.65 2.07
C ARG A 178 -10.70 -22.03 1.13
N TRP A 179 -9.47 -21.90 1.62
CA TRP A 179 -8.29 -22.47 1.00
C TRP A 179 -8.48 -23.99 0.99
N VAL A 180 -8.41 -24.61 -0.18
CA VAL A 180 -8.65 -26.05 -0.44
C VAL A 180 -10.12 -26.41 -0.62
N THR A 181 -10.61 -26.25 -1.86
CA THR A 181 -11.07 -27.35 -2.74
C THR A 181 -11.09 -26.86 -4.17
#